data_AF-A0A817LNS4-F1
#
_entry.id   AF-A0A817LNS4-F1
#
_cell.length_a   1.000
_cell.length_b   1.000
_cell.length_c   1.000
_cell.angle_alpha   90.00
_cell.angle_beta   90.00
_cell.angle_gamma   90.00
#
_symmetry.space_group_name_H-M   'P 1'
#
loop_
_entity.id
_entity.type
_entity.pdbx_description
1 polymer ?
#
loop_
_entity_poly.entity_id
_entity_poly.type
_entity_poly.pdbx_seq_one_letter_code
_entity_poly.pdbx_strand_id
1 'polypeptide(L)' 'MFTAKKLLWVLKEHGQSWDGTYFRDTILRQHVIPFLRDPSNVLDTDEVIFLHDKAPCMKANATQHLLEDEDVNFWGNSI' A
#
# COMPACT_ATOMS: atom_id res chain seq x y z
N MET A 1 -10.79 11.71 6.77
CA MET A 1 -9.66 12.46 7.36
C MET A 1 -8.40 11.67 7.05
N PHE A 2 -7.41 12.27 6.38
CA PHE A 2 -6.13 11.60 6.11
C PHE A 2 -5.21 11.84 7.30
N THR A 3 -4.66 10.77 7.88
CA THR A 3 -3.83 10.81 9.10
C THR A 3 -2.33 10.68 8.81
N ALA A 4 -1.92 10.76 7.55
CA ALA A 4 -0.52 10.82 7.15
C ALA A 4 0.07 12.21 7.43
N LYS A 5 1.27 12.24 8.01
CA LYS A 5 2.10 13.44 8.23
C LYS A 5 2.88 13.83 6.98
N LYS A 6 3.20 12.85 6.12
CA LYS A 6 4.00 13.03 4.91
C LYS A 6 3.28 12.47 3.69
N LEU A 7 3.86 12.73 2.52
CA LEU A 7 3.39 12.23 1.24
C LEU A 7 4.45 11.31 0.65
N LEU A 8 4.03 10.13 0.18
CA LEU A 8 4.88 9.17 -0.52
C LEU A 8 4.64 9.29 -2.03
N TRP A 9 5.72 9.45 -2.79
CA TRP A 9 5.70 9.34 -4.25
C TRP A 9 6.63 8.21 -4.66
N VAL A 10 6.14 7.33 -5.53
CA VAL A 10 6.98 6.29 -6.14
C VAL A 10 7.08 6.58 -7.63
N LEU A 11 8.31 6.85 -8.06
CA LEU A 11 8.64 7.02 -9.47
C LEU A 11 9.15 5.71 -10.03
N LYS A 12 8.81 5.45 -11.28
CA LYS A 12 9.18 4.23 -11.98
C LYS A 12 10.13 4.59 -13.11
N GLU A 13 11.15 3.74 -13.29
CA GLU A 13 12.12 3.91 -14.35
C GLU A 13 11.53 3.65 -15.74
N HIS A 14 12.15 4.27 -16.74
CA HIS A 14 11.74 4.10 -18.12
C HIS A 14 11.87 2.62 -18.56
N GLY A 15 10.82 2.09 -19.20
CA GLY A 15 10.80 0.72 -19.73
C GLY A 15 10.44 -0.38 -18.72
N GLN A 16 10.30 -0.07 -17.43
CA GLN A 16 9.82 -1.06 -16.45
C GLN A 16 8.32 -1.37 -16.73
N SER A 17 7.82 -2.55 -16.36
CA SER A 17 6.40 -2.92 -16.52
C SER A 17 5.58 -2.52 -15.29
N TRP A 18 4.31 -2.15 -15.47
CA TRP A 18 3.34 -1.95 -14.37
C TRP A 18 2.53 -3.23 -14.22
N ASP A 19 3.20 -4.33 -13.88
CA ASP A 19 2.53 -5.60 -13.62
C ASP A 19 2.22 -5.79 -12.14
N GLY A 20 1.47 -6.85 -11.83
CA GLY A 20 1.09 -7.15 -10.45
C GLY A 20 2.29 -7.48 -9.55
N THR A 21 3.40 -7.97 -10.10
CA THR A 21 4.61 -8.28 -9.34
C THR A 21 5.31 -7.00 -8.93
N TYR A 22 5.54 -6.08 -9.87
CA TYR A 22 6.08 -4.75 -9.58
C TYR A 22 5.22 -4.01 -8.55
N PHE A 23 3.90 -4.08 -8.70
CA PHE A 23 2.99 -3.47 -7.74
C PHE A 23 3.16 -4.03 -6.32
N ARG A 24 3.18 -5.36 -6.16
CA ARG A 24 3.33 -5.96 -4.82
C ARG A 24 4.72 -5.78 -4.23
N ASP A 25 5.76 -6.09 -5.00
CA ASP A 25 7.12 -6.16 -4.47
C ASP A 25 7.75 -4.77 -4.33
N THR A 26 7.52 -3.88 -5.28
CA THR A 26 8.09 -2.52 -5.22
C THR A 26 7.14 -1.55 -4.55
N ILE A 27 5.92 -1.38 -5.08
CA ILE A 27 5.03 -0.34 -4.53
C ILE A 27 4.60 -0.66 -3.11
N LEU A 28 4.09 -1.87 -2.86
CA LEU A 28 3.56 -2.21 -1.53
C LEU A 28 4.67 -2.55 -0.55
N ARG A 29 5.44 -3.60 -0.82
CA ARG A 29 6.42 -4.14 0.15
C ARG A 29 7.59 -3.20 0.42
N GLN A 30 8.15 -2.55 -0.61
CA GLN A 30 9.31 -1.68 -0.42
C GLN A 30 8.95 -0.24 -0.01
N HIS A 31 7.74 0.24 -0.33
CA HIS A 31 7.40 1.65 -0.11
C HIS A 31 6.18 1.87 0.79
N VAL A 32 4.99 1.40 0.40
CA VAL A 32 3.76 1.72 1.14
C VAL A 32 3.77 1.11 2.55
N ILE A 33 4.05 -0.18 2.70
CA ILE A 33 3.99 -0.84 4.01
C ILE A 33 4.99 -0.23 5.00
N PRO A 34 6.29 -0.03 4.63
CA PRO A 34 7.22 0.69 5.50
C PRO A 34 6.77 2.11 5.83
N PHE A 35 6.16 2.81 4.87
CA PHE A 35 5.66 4.16 5.10
C PHE A 35 4.56 4.20 6.17
N LEU A 36 3.62 3.24 6.14
CA LEU A 36 2.50 3.17 7.09
C LEU A 36 2.97 2.78 8.51
N ARG A 37 4.06 2.03 8.64
CA ARG A 37 4.61 1.57 9.93
C ARG A 37 5.57 2.57 10.59
N ASP A 38 5.91 3.67 9.92
CA ASP A 38 6.84 4.66 10.45
C ASP A 38 6.08 5.76 11.21
N PRO A 39 6.26 5.91 12.53
CA PRO A 39 5.57 6.92 13.34
C PRO A 39 5.95 8.37 12.96
N SER A 40 7.01 8.56 12.15
CA SER A 40 7.35 9.86 11.57
C SER A 40 6.49 10.21 10.33
N ASN A 41 5.85 9.21 9.71
CA ASN A 41 5.05 9.35 8.49
C ASN A 41 3.54 9.36 8.73
N VAL A 42 3.07 8.75 9.83
CA VAL A 42 1.64 8.70 10.22
C VAL A 42 1.45 9.20 11.65
N LEU A 43 0.23 9.64 12.00
CA LEU A 43 -0.09 10.14 13.34
C LEU A 43 0.00 9.06 14.42
N ASP A 44 -0.60 7.91 14.16
CA ASP A 44 -0.61 6.71 15.01
C ASP A 44 -0.51 5.50 14.08
N THR A 45 0.44 4.59 14.34
CA THR A 45 0.68 3.40 13.52
C THR A 45 -0.35 2.31 13.74
N ASP A 46 -1.01 2.28 14.90
CA ASP A 46 -1.94 1.23 15.29
C ASP A 46 -3.36 1.51 14.77
N GLU A 47 -3.64 2.77 14.40
CA GLU A 47 -4.94 3.22 13.85
C GLU A 47 -4.90 3.50 12.34
N VAL A 48 -3.82 3.13 11.65
CA VAL A 48 -3.70 3.40 10.20
C VAL A 48 -4.66 2.52 9.41
N ILE A 49 -5.44 3.16 8.53
CA ILE A 49 -6.22 2.47 7.50
C ILE A 49 -5.68 2.88 6.13
N PHE A 50 -5.16 1.89 5.38
CA PHE A 50 -4.73 2.09 4.01
C PHE A 50 -5.94 2.17 3.06
N LEU A 51 -6.17 3.37 2.54
CA LEU A 51 -7.24 3.64 1.57
C LEU A 51 -6.68 3.59 0.14
N HIS A 52 -7.34 2.83 -0.73
CA HIS A 52 -6.94 2.69 -2.13
C HIS A 52 -8.16 2.69 -3.08
N ASP A 53 -7.91 2.79 -4.38
CA ASP A 53 -8.96 2.72 -5.40
C ASP A 53 -9.38 1.26 -5.70
N LYS A 54 -10.37 1.05 -6.58
CA LYS A 54 -10.83 -0.30 -6.93
C LYS A 54 -10.04 -0.92 -8.11
N ALA A 55 -8.78 -0.54 -8.31
CA ALA A 55 -7.97 -1.05 -9.42
C ALA A 55 -7.80 -2.58 -9.38
N PRO A 56 -7.68 -3.26 -10.54
CA PRO A 56 -7.52 -4.71 -10.59
C PRO A 56 -6.32 -5.25 -9.80
N CYS A 57 -5.21 -4.49 -9.74
CA CYS A 57 -4.03 -4.88 -8.97
C CYS A 57 -4.29 -4.91 -7.45
N MET A 58 -5.17 -4.05 -6.94
CA MET A 58 -5.61 -4.09 -5.55
C MET A 58 -6.50 -5.29 -5.28
N LYS A 59 -7.40 -5.64 -6.21
CA LYS A 59 -8.32 -6.79 -6.05
C LYS A 59 -7.67 -8.16 -6.25
N ALA A 60 -6.42 -8.23 -6.70
CA ALA A 60 -5.75 -9.50 -6.95
C ALA A 60 -5.50 -10.26 -5.63
N ASN A 61 -5.83 -11.55 -5.57
CA ASN A 61 -5.67 -12.37 -4.35
C ASN A 61 -4.27 -12.29 -3.74
N ALA A 62 -3.22 -12.28 -4.57
CA ALA A 62 -1.85 -12.16 -4.09
C ALA A 62 -1.56 -10.82 -3.40
N THR A 63 -2.23 -9.74 -3.83
CA THR A 63 -2.12 -8.42 -3.19
C THR A 63 -2.89 -8.40 -1.87
N GLN A 64 -4.08 -9.00 -1.87
CA GLN A 64 -4.94 -9.11 -0.70
C GLN A 64 -4.27 -9.89 0.42
N HIS A 65 -3.78 -11.09 0.13
CA HIS A 65 -3.02 -11.89 1.08
C HIS A 65 -1.74 -11.18 1.56
N LEU A 66 -1.02 -10.46 0.68
CA LEU A 66 0.16 -9.68 1.12
C LEU A 66 -0.20 -8.64 2.19
N LEU A 67 -1.31 -7.92 2.02
CA LEU A 67 -1.73 -6.90 2.99
C LEU A 67 -2.22 -7.54 4.30
N GLU A 68 -2.92 -8.67 4.22
CA GLU A 68 -3.36 -9.45 5.39
C GLU A 68 -2.17 -10.05 6.15
N ASP A 69 -1.21 -10.68 5.45
CA ASP A 69 -0.01 -11.29 6.03
C ASP A 69 0.90 -10.24 6.71
N GLU A 70 0.87 -9.01 6.21
CA GLU A 70 1.60 -7.86 6.76
C GLU A 70 0.76 -7.06 7.78
N ASP A 71 -0.38 -7.59 8.22
CA ASP A 71 -1.27 -6.96 9.22
C ASP A 71 -1.60 -5.49 8.88
N VAL A 72 -1.75 -5.20 7.59
CA VAL A 72 -2.17 -3.88 7.12
C VAL A 72 -3.70 -3.86 7.22
N ASN A 73 -4.25 -2.88 7.94
CA ASN A 73 -5.67 -2.59 7.89
C ASN A 73 -5.96 -1.74 6.65
N PHE A 74 -6.89 -2.16 5.78
CA PHE A 74 -7.17 -1.46 4.54
C PHE A 74 -8.66 -1.46 4.18
N TRP A 75 -9.10 -0.39 3.53
CA TRP A 75 -10.49 -0.18 3.12
C TRP A 75 -10.63 -0.30 1.60
N GLY A 76 -11.53 -1.17 1.15
CA GLY A 76 -11.76 -1.40 -0.29
C GLY A 76 -12.24 -2.81 -0.67
N ASN A 77 -12.37 -3.72 0.31
CA ASN A 77 -12.63 -5.14 0.08
C ASN A 77 -14.07 -5.62 0.17
N SER A 78 -15.02 -4.75 0.50
CA SER A 78 -16.43 -5.12 0.38
C SER A 78 -16.74 -5.31 -1.10
N ILE A 79 -16.75 -6.59 -1.53
CA ILE A 79 -17.43 -7.08 -2.73
C ILE A 79 -18.87 -6.61 -2.69
#